data_AF-A0A351D301-F1
#
_entry.id   AF-A0A351D301-F1
#
_cell.length_a   1.000
_cell.length_b   1.000
_cell.length_c   1.000
_cell.angle_alpha   90.00
_cell.angle_beta   90.00
_cell.angle_gamma   90.00
#
_symmetry.space_group_name_H-M   'P 1'
#
loop_
_entity.id
_entity.type
_entity.pdbx_description
1 polymer ?
#
loop_
_entity_poly.entity_id
_entity_poly.type
_entity_poly.pdbx_seq_one_letter_code
_entity_poly.pdbx_strand_id
1 'polypeptide(L)'
;MTDIASILLGGNGDKQIIMPAKMANRHGMIAGATGTGKTISLQVLAEGFSKLGVPVLLADVKGDLSGLGKPAKPHHKIDERIDFINMQDFRAQPSPVVFWDLFGNAGHPLRATVSDMGPLLLSNMLELNDTQTGILYSCFKIADDNGWLLLDLVDLRDLLNWMSEHSKELKGEYGNITNASIGAIQRGLLVLEEQGAEIFMGEPAINLNDLMASDFSGRGVINILDVTKVMQTSPKLYANFLLWLLSELFETLPEVGDAEKPKFVLFFDEAHLLFEEAPKPLLEGPLRSYVR
;
A
#
# COMPACT_ATOMS: atom_id res chain seq x y z
N MET A 1 19.03 28.80 -16.17
CA MET A 1 19.16 27.34 -16.05
C MET A 1 17.92 26.89 -15.33
N THR A 2 17.06 26.11 -15.97
CA THR A 2 15.93 25.48 -15.27
C THR A 2 16.55 24.54 -14.24
N ASP A 3 16.39 24.84 -12.95
CA ASP A 3 16.83 23.93 -11.89
C ASP A 3 16.12 22.60 -12.11
N ILE A 4 16.91 21.59 -12.45
CA ILE A 4 16.40 20.23 -12.64
C ILE A 4 15.97 19.75 -11.25
N ALA A 5 14.67 19.46 -11.09
CA ALA A 5 14.14 18.89 -9.86
C ALA A 5 15.00 17.68 -9.46
N SER A 6 15.54 17.69 -8.25
CA SER A 6 16.54 16.70 -7.85
C SER A 6 16.61 16.53 -6.33
N ILE A 7 17.20 15.42 -5.90
CA ILE A 7 17.33 15.02 -4.50
C ILE A 7 18.82 14.78 -4.20
N LEU A 8 19.34 15.43 -3.16
CA LEU A 8 20.68 15.16 -2.65
C LEU A 8 20.67 13.81 -1.89
N LEU A 9 21.43 12.83 -2.38
CA LEU A 9 21.55 11.52 -1.75
C LEU A 9 22.68 11.47 -0.70
N GLY A 10 23.73 12.30 -0.88
CA GLY A 10 24.87 12.35 0.03
C GLY A 10 26.11 12.94 -0.62
N GLY A 11 27.29 12.71 -0.04
CA GLY A 11 28.56 13.18 -0.58
C GLY A 11 29.78 12.57 0.12
N ASN A 12 30.95 12.77 -0.48
CA ASN A 12 32.23 12.21 -0.04
C ASN A 12 33.27 13.26 0.39
N GLY A 13 32.88 14.52 0.60
CA GLY A 13 33.80 15.62 0.90
C GLY A 13 34.22 16.43 -0.33
N ASP A 14 34.41 15.76 -1.46
CA ASP A 14 34.81 16.40 -2.72
C ASP A 14 33.61 16.68 -3.63
N LYS A 15 32.63 15.77 -3.65
CA LYS A 15 31.46 15.84 -4.52
C LYS A 15 30.19 15.42 -3.79
N GLN A 16 29.11 16.11 -4.14
CA GLN A 16 27.76 15.72 -3.80
C GLN A 16 27.20 14.77 -4.86
N ILE A 17 26.43 13.78 -4.41
CA ILE A 17 25.70 12.83 -5.24
C ILE A 17 24.24 13.24 -5.24
N ILE A 18 23.75 13.65 -6.41
CA ILE A 18 22.41 14.18 -6.61
C ILE A 18 21.68 13.26 -7.60
N MET A 19 20.44 12.92 -7.28
CA MET A 19 19.55 12.15 -8.14
C MET A 19 18.54 13.09 -8.82
N PRO A 20 18.53 13.17 -10.17
CA PRO A 20 17.45 13.87 -10.88
C PRO A 20 16.10 13.20 -10.60
N ALA A 21 15.06 13.98 -10.31
CA ALA A 21 13.73 13.49 -9.95
C ALA A 21 13.10 12.63 -11.06
N LYS A 22 13.35 12.96 -12.33
CA LYS A 22 12.96 12.15 -13.49
C LYS A 22 13.48 10.70 -13.44
N MET A 23 14.63 10.47 -12.80
CA MET A 23 15.16 9.10 -12.65
C MET A 23 14.28 8.25 -11.71
N ALA A 24 13.53 8.89 -10.81
CA ALA A 24 12.61 8.23 -9.87
C ALA A 24 11.25 7.85 -10.48
N ASN A 25 11.01 8.10 -11.77
CA ASN A 25 9.90 7.46 -12.49
C ASN A 25 10.18 5.97 -12.78
N ARG A 26 11.39 5.49 -12.47
CA ARG A 26 11.75 4.08 -12.52
C ARG A 26 11.79 3.52 -11.11
N HIS A 27 11.42 2.25 -10.97
CA HIS A 27 11.52 1.55 -9.69
C HIS A 27 12.97 1.44 -9.23
N GLY A 28 13.16 1.42 -7.91
CA GLY A 28 14.48 1.36 -7.28
C GLY A 28 14.48 0.40 -6.10
N MET A 29 15.67 -0.07 -5.73
CA MET A 29 15.87 -1.01 -4.62
C MET A 29 16.92 -0.46 -3.65
N ILE A 30 16.58 -0.44 -2.36
CA ILE A 30 17.51 -0.12 -1.27
C ILE A 30 17.89 -1.44 -0.58
N ALA A 31 19.09 -1.94 -0.85
CA ALA A 31 19.58 -3.20 -0.28
C ALA A 31 20.76 -2.96 0.68
N GLY A 32 20.84 -3.77 1.72
CA GLY A 32 21.90 -3.73 2.72
C GLY A 32 21.58 -4.60 3.93
N ALA A 33 22.58 -4.95 4.72
CA ALA A 33 22.37 -5.71 5.96
C ALA A 33 21.64 -4.86 7.02
N THR A 34 21.26 -5.47 8.14
CA THR A 34 20.70 -4.74 9.28
C THR A 34 21.74 -3.75 9.83
N GLY A 35 21.30 -2.51 10.12
CA GLY A 35 22.18 -1.47 10.64
C GLY A 35 23.05 -0.75 9.60
N THR A 36 22.95 -1.06 8.30
CA THR A 36 23.72 -0.38 7.25
C THR A 36 23.09 0.93 6.76
N GLY A 37 22.09 1.46 7.48
CA GLY A 37 21.46 2.75 7.16
C GLY A 37 20.33 2.70 6.13
N LYS A 38 19.71 1.54 5.86
CA LYS A 38 18.55 1.44 4.94
C LYS A 38 17.43 2.42 5.30
N THR A 39 17.03 2.45 6.57
CA THR A 39 16.01 3.37 7.09
C THR A 39 16.39 4.83 6.88
N ILE A 40 17.66 5.18 7.13
CA ILE A 40 18.16 6.55 6.93
C ILE A 40 18.09 6.94 5.45
N SER A 41 18.49 6.04 4.54
CA SER A 41 18.39 6.28 3.09
C SER A 41 16.94 6.48 2.64
N LEU A 42 16.01 5.68 3.17
CA LEU A 42 14.58 5.81 2.91
C LEU A 42 14.05 7.16 3.41
N GLN A 43 14.41 7.58 4.62
CA GLN A 43 14.03 8.88 5.18
C GLN A 43 14.53 10.05 4.31
N VAL A 44 15.81 10.02 3.91
CA VAL A 44 16.40 11.05 3.03
C VAL A 44 15.65 11.15 1.70
N LEU A 45 15.31 10.02 1.09
CA LEU A 45 14.53 9.99 -0.15
C LEU A 45 13.10 10.51 0.06
N ALA A 46 12.41 10.05 1.11
CA ALA A 46 11.05 10.48 1.41
C ALA A 46 10.95 12.00 1.65
N GLU A 47 11.87 12.56 2.43
CA GLU A 47 11.98 14.01 2.62
C GLU A 47 12.31 14.73 1.32
N GLY A 48 13.19 14.15 0.50
CA GLY A 48 13.54 14.68 -0.82
C GLY A 48 12.33 14.78 -1.76
N PHE A 49 11.55 13.71 -1.87
CA PHE A 49 10.31 13.70 -2.65
C PHE A 49 9.29 14.68 -2.11
N SER A 50 9.09 14.72 -0.79
CA SER A 50 8.20 15.69 -0.15
C SER A 50 8.59 17.12 -0.48
N LYS A 51 9.88 17.49 -0.41
CA LYS A 51 10.39 18.81 -0.79
C LYS A 51 10.14 19.16 -2.25
N LEU A 52 10.11 18.15 -3.14
CA LEU A 52 9.78 18.32 -4.54
C LEU A 52 8.26 18.39 -4.81
N GLY A 53 7.41 18.33 -3.79
CA GLY A 53 5.96 18.30 -3.96
C GLY A 53 5.43 16.94 -4.42
N VAL A 54 6.19 15.86 -4.19
CA VAL A 54 5.78 14.49 -4.51
C VAL A 54 5.31 13.80 -3.22
N PRO A 55 4.03 13.41 -3.13
CA PRO A 55 3.52 12.66 -1.99
C PRO A 55 4.15 11.27 -1.92
N VAL A 56 4.35 10.80 -0.70
CA VAL A 56 5.03 9.54 -0.40
C VAL A 56 4.15 8.68 0.49
N LEU A 57 4.13 7.37 0.30
CA LEU A 57 3.61 6.42 1.29
C LEU A 57 4.74 5.50 1.76
N LEU A 58 4.89 5.41 3.08
CA LEU A 58 5.87 4.59 3.79
C LEU A 58 5.13 3.57 4.66
N ALA A 59 5.42 2.28 4.50
CA ALA A 59 5.01 1.28 5.48
C ALA A 59 6.05 1.20 6.62
N ASP A 60 5.65 1.56 7.83
CA ASP A 60 6.50 1.59 9.02
C ASP A 60 6.35 0.29 9.81
N VAL A 61 7.21 -0.69 9.50
CA VAL A 61 7.24 -2.00 10.16
C VAL A 61 7.91 -1.93 11.54
N LYS A 62 8.79 -0.94 11.74
CA LYS A 62 9.66 -0.82 12.93
C LYS A 62 9.18 0.25 13.92
N GLY A 63 8.25 1.12 13.51
CA GLY A 63 7.75 2.24 14.29
C GLY A 63 8.73 3.42 14.38
N ASP A 64 9.75 3.46 13.53
CA ASP A 64 10.87 4.41 13.62
C ASP A 64 10.81 5.54 12.57
N LEU A 65 9.79 5.56 11.72
CA LEU A 65 9.60 6.60 10.68
C LEU A 65 8.73 7.77 11.14
N SER A 66 7.95 7.61 12.20
CA SER A 66 7.08 8.66 12.76
C SER A 66 7.83 9.95 13.16
N GLY A 67 9.14 9.87 13.39
CA GLY A 67 10.00 11.01 13.68
C GLY A 67 10.07 12.07 12.59
N LEU A 68 9.76 11.73 11.33
CA LEU A 68 9.77 12.64 10.18
C LEU A 68 8.85 13.86 10.36
N GLY A 69 7.80 13.74 11.18
CA GLY A 69 6.88 14.84 11.51
C GLY A 69 7.44 15.88 12.48
N LYS A 70 8.68 15.71 12.97
CA LYS A 70 9.31 16.62 13.92
C LYS A 70 10.66 17.11 13.37
N PRO A 71 11.07 18.36 13.69
CA PRO A 71 12.43 18.79 13.42
C PRO A 71 13.45 17.85 14.07
N ALA A 72 14.52 17.53 13.35
CA ALA A 72 15.64 16.79 13.89
C ALA A 72 16.24 17.51 15.12
N LYS A 73 16.60 16.75 16.15
CA LYS A 73 17.33 17.30 17.31
C LYS A 73 18.80 17.51 16.94
N PRO A 74 19.46 18.56 17.47
CA PRO A 74 20.90 18.77 17.26
C PRO A 74 21.71 17.53 17.68
N HIS A 75 22.65 17.12 16.84
CA HIS A 75 23.48 15.95 17.11
C HIS A 75 24.84 16.10 16.41
N HIS A 76 25.93 16.08 17.18
CA HIS A 76 27.28 16.37 16.71
C HIS A 76 27.68 15.60 15.44
N LYS A 77 27.38 14.29 15.36
CA LYS A 77 27.68 13.49 14.16
C LYS A 77 26.89 13.89 12.90
N ILE A 78 25.71 14.47 13.08
CA ILE A 78 24.90 14.98 11.96
C ILE A 78 25.51 16.31 11.49
N ASP A 79 25.88 17.17 12.43
CA ASP A 79 26.53 18.45 12.14
C ASP A 79 27.87 18.24 11.39
N GLU A 80 28.73 17.36 11.89
CA GLU A 80 29.97 16.93 11.22
C GLU A 80 29.71 16.41 9.80
N ARG A 81 28.60 15.68 9.60
CA ARG A 81 28.25 15.08 8.31
C ARG A 81 27.74 16.13 7.32
N ILE A 82 26.94 17.10 7.79
CA ILE A 82 26.45 18.25 7.02
C ILE A 82 27.64 19.08 6.53
N ASP A 83 28.58 19.38 7.42
CA ASP A 83 29.80 20.12 7.11
C ASP A 83 30.67 19.34 6.11
N PHE A 84 30.88 18.04 6.36
CA PHE A 84 31.64 17.17 5.47
C PHE A 84 31.04 17.08 4.05
N ILE A 85 29.72 17.02 3.92
CA ILE A 85 29.03 16.98 2.60
C ILE A 85 28.94 18.38 1.97
N ASN A 86 29.27 19.44 2.71
CA ASN A 86 29.12 20.84 2.31
C ASN A 86 27.66 21.21 1.98
N MET A 87 26.74 20.84 2.88
CA MET A 87 25.31 21.16 2.74
C MET A 87 25.02 22.58 3.24
N GLN A 88 24.95 23.56 2.33
CA GLN A 88 24.85 24.97 2.69
C GLN A 88 23.47 25.39 3.26
N ASP A 89 22.39 24.71 2.85
CA ASP A 89 21.01 25.08 3.20
C ASP A 89 20.30 24.04 4.08
N PHE A 90 21.04 23.27 4.86
CA PHE A 90 20.42 22.32 5.77
C PHE A 90 19.64 23.06 6.87
N ARG A 91 18.36 22.68 7.05
CA ARG A 91 17.52 23.17 8.14
C ARG A 91 16.76 22.00 8.74
N ALA A 92 16.87 21.84 10.06
CA ALA A 92 16.03 20.91 10.81
C ALA A 92 14.59 21.46 10.80
N GLN A 93 13.71 20.79 10.06
CA GLN A 93 12.31 21.18 9.94
C GLN A 93 11.44 19.92 9.83
N PRO A 94 10.17 19.97 10.26
CA PRO A 94 9.29 18.82 10.14
C PRO A 94 8.86 18.64 8.68
N SER A 95 8.72 17.39 8.25
CA SER A 95 8.01 17.05 7.03
C SER A 95 6.49 17.05 7.27
N PRO A 96 5.66 17.38 6.27
CA PRO A 96 4.22 17.19 6.38
C PRO A 96 3.94 15.69 6.42
N VAL A 97 3.38 15.21 7.54
CA VAL A 97 3.10 13.78 7.74
C VAL A 97 1.62 13.54 8.04
N VAL A 98 1.10 12.42 7.55
CA VAL A 98 -0.20 11.87 7.93
C VAL A 98 0.00 10.42 8.35
N PHE A 99 -0.59 10.04 9.47
CA PHE A 99 -0.49 8.67 10.01
C PHE A 99 -1.71 7.86 9.61
N TRP A 100 -1.46 6.65 9.13
CA TRP A 100 -2.46 5.67 8.73
C TRP A 100 -2.29 4.37 9.52
N ASP A 101 -3.36 3.66 9.79
CA ASP A 101 -3.34 2.38 10.52
C ASP A 101 -4.51 1.51 10.03
N LEU A 102 -4.22 0.25 9.66
CA LEU A 102 -5.25 -0.71 9.24
C LEU A 102 -6.22 -1.08 10.37
N PHE A 103 -5.78 -0.99 11.62
CA PHE A 103 -6.60 -1.20 12.81
C PHE A 103 -7.11 0.10 13.45
N GLY A 104 -6.70 1.27 12.93
CA GLY A 104 -7.16 2.59 13.40
C GLY A 104 -6.77 2.95 14.84
N ASN A 105 -5.71 2.36 15.41
CA ASN A 105 -5.26 2.63 16.78
C ASN A 105 -4.30 3.83 16.87
N ALA A 106 -3.34 3.90 15.93
CA ALA A 106 -2.23 4.87 15.97
C ALA A 106 -2.28 5.92 14.84
N GLY A 107 -3.32 5.90 14.01
CA GLY A 107 -3.48 6.78 12.86
C GLY A 107 -4.90 6.77 12.30
N HIS A 108 -5.10 7.46 11.18
CA HIS A 108 -6.36 7.41 10.44
C HIS A 108 -6.63 5.97 9.98
N PRO A 109 -7.86 5.46 10.16
CA PRO A 109 -8.20 4.13 9.71
C PRO A 109 -8.10 4.07 8.20
N LEU A 110 -7.29 3.14 7.69
CA LEU A 110 -7.21 2.86 6.27
C LEU A 110 -8.11 1.65 5.98
N ARG A 111 -9.14 1.86 5.16
CA ARG A 111 -10.15 0.85 4.83
C ARG A 111 -10.35 0.70 3.33
N ALA A 112 -10.86 -0.45 2.91
CA ALA A 112 -11.33 -0.74 1.55
C ALA A 112 -12.66 -1.50 1.65
N THR A 113 -13.56 -1.38 0.68
CA THR A 113 -14.78 -2.22 0.68
C THR A 113 -14.51 -3.61 0.13
N VAL A 114 -15.41 -4.56 0.38
CA VAL A 114 -15.36 -5.88 -0.28
C VAL A 114 -15.45 -5.75 -1.80
N SER A 115 -16.28 -4.82 -2.29
CA SER A 115 -16.36 -4.46 -3.69
C SER A 115 -15.02 -3.98 -4.26
N ASP A 116 -14.29 -3.11 -3.55
CA ASP A 116 -12.97 -2.62 -3.99
C ASP A 116 -11.91 -3.73 -4.08
N MET A 117 -12.00 -4.76 -3.23
CA MET A 117 -11.06 -5.89 -3.31
C MET A 117 -11.36 -6.81 -4.50
N GLY A 118 -12.64 -6.97 -4.81
CA GLY A 118 -13.08 -7.87 -5.87
C GLY A 118 -12.84 -9.36 -5.56
N PRO A 119 -13.34 -10.24 -6.45
CA PRO A 119 -13.30 -11.68 -6.23
C PRO A 119 -11.89 -12.27 -6.35
N LEU A 120 -11.01 -11.68 -7.16
CA LEU A 120 -9.65 -12.21 -7.38
C LEU A 120 -8.81 -12.14 -6.12
N LEU A 121 -8.73 -10.95 -5.51
CA LEU A 121 -7.91 -10.74 -4.32
C LEU A 121 -8.49 -11.55 -3.17
N LEU A 122 -9.79 -11.45 -2.92
CA LEU A 122 -10.46 -12.22 -1.86
C LEU A 122 -10.28 -13.73 -2.02
N SER A 123 -10.36 -14.27 -3.24
CA SER A 123 -10.05 -15.67 -3.50
C SER A 123 -8.65 -16.06 -3.03
N ASN A 124 -7.65 -15.21 -3.27
CA ASN A 124 -6.30 -15.45 -2.78
C ASN A 124 -6.21 -15.31 -1.25
N MET A 125 -6.83 -14.27 -0.67
CA MET A 125 -6.83 -14.05 0.78
C MET A 125 -7.40 -15.27 1.53
N LEU A 126 -8.42 -15.89 0.95
CA LEU A 126 -9.14 -17.03 1.51
C LEU A 126 -8.55 -18.39 1.06
N GLU A 127 -7.49 -18.37 0.26
CA GLU A 127 -6.84 -19.57 -0.30
C GLU A 127 -7.83 -20.51 -1.02
N LEU A 128 -8.76 -19.92 -1.78
CA LEU A 128 -9.80 -20.66 -2.47
C LEU A 128 -9.25 -21.47 -3.65
N ASN A 129 -9.76 -22.69 -3.82
CA ASN A 129 -9.52 -23.45 -5.05
C ASN A 129 -10.33 -22.89 -6.24
N ASP A 130 -10.08 -23.40 -7.45
CA ASP A 130 -10.72 -22.93 -8.68
C ASP A 130 -12.26 -22.97 -8.62
N THR A 131 -12.84 -23.99 -7.97
CA THR A 131 -14.30 -24.12 -7.87
C THR A 131 -14.88 -23.08 -6.91
N GLN A 132 -14.24 -22.88 -5.76
CA GLN A 132 -14.64 -21.88 -4.77
C GLN A 132 -14.45 -20.46 -5.33
N THR A 133 -13.35 -20.24 -6.03
CA THR A 133 -13.08 -18.99 -6.76
C THR A 133 -14.18 -18.72 -7.78
N GLY A 134 -14.54 -19.69 -8.63
CA GLY A 134 -15.63 -19.52 -9.58
C GLY A 134 -16.96 -19.12 -8.92
N ILE A 135 -17.27 -19.69 -7.75
CA ILE A 135 -18.47 -19.32 -6.99
C ILE A 135 -18.37 -17.90 -6.42
N LEU A 136 -17.19 -17.49 -5.93
CA LEU A 136 -16.98 -16.12 -5.47
C LEU A 136 -17.14 -15.12 -6.62
N TYR A 137 -16.63 -15.43 -7.81
CA TYR A 137 -16.89 -14.61 -9.00
C TYR A 137 -18.38 -14.52 -9.34
N SER A 138 -19.11 -15.64 -9.27
CA SER A 138 -20.58 -15.62 -9.45
C SER A 138 -21.26 -14.74 -8.40
N CYS A 139 -20.79 -14.75 -7.15
CA CYS A 139 -21.28 -13.89 -6.07
C CYS A 139 -21.15 -12.40 -6.44
N PHE A 140 -19.95 -11.97 -6.86
CA PHE A 140 -19.71 -10.59 -7.30
C PHE A 140 -20.54 -10.22 -8.54
N LYS A 141 -20.65 -11.12 -9.52
CA LYS A 141 -21.46 -10.88 -10.72
C LYS A 141 -22.94 -10.67 -10.40
N ILE A 142 -23.48 -11.45 -9.46
CA ILE A 142 -24.86 -11.29 -8.98
C ILE A 142 -25.02 -9.93 -8.30
N ALA A 143 -24.07 -9.52 -7.47
CA ALA A 143 -24.09 -8.20 -6.84
C ALA A 143 -24.12 -7.09 -7.90
N ASP A 144 -23.24 -7.15 -8.90
CA ASP A 144 -23.17 -6.19 -10.00
C ASP A 144 -24.48 -6.11 -10.80
N ASP A 145 -25.06 -7.26 -11.17
CA ASP A 145 -26.29 -7.33 -11.96
C ASP A 145 -27.51 -6.74 -11.25
N ASN A 146 -27.49 -6.77 -9.92
CA ASN A 146 -28.54 -6.19 -9.08
C ASN A 146 -28.19 -4.78 -8.57
N GLY A 147 -27.00 -4.25 -8.88
CA GLY A 147 -26.51 -2.97 -8.38
C GLY A 147 -26.28 -2.96 -6.86
N TRP A 148 -25.96 -4.12 -6.27
CA TRP A 148 -25.63 -4.25 -4.85
C TRP A 148 -24.14 -3.98 -4.64
N LEU A 149 -23.83 -3.06 -3.74
CA LEU A 149 -22.46 -2.86 -3.27
C LEU A 149 -22.22 -3.77 -2.08
N LEU A 150 -21.09 -4.48 -2.09
CA LEU A 150 -20.64 -5.29 -0.97
C LEU A 150 -19.65 -4.42 -0.18
N LEU A 151 -20.13 -3.81 0.90
CA LEU A 151 -19.33 -2.85 1.66
C LEU A 151 -18.39 -3.58 2.61
N ASP A 152 -18.91 -4.58 3.30
CA ASP A 152 -18.19 -5.31 4.34
C ASP A 152 -18.36 -6.84 4.24
N LEU A 153 -17.77 -7.56 5.20
CA LEU A 153 -17.80 -9.01 5.28
C LEU A 153 -19.19 -9.57 5.63
N VAL A 154 -20.06 -8.77 6.23
CA VAL A 154 -21.44 -9.16 6.54
C VAL A 154 -22.25 -9.21 5.25
N ASP A 155 -22.15 -8.18 4.40
CA ASP A 155 -22.81 -8.13 3.09
C ASP A 155 -22.44 -9.34 2.23
N LEU A 156 -21.13 -9.65 2.15
CA LEU A 156 -20.65 -10.80 1.39
C LEU A 156 -21.21 -12.11 1.92
N ARG A 157 -21.26 -12.27 3.25
CA ARG A 157 -21.77 -13.48 3.89
C ARG A 157 -23.27 -13.66 3.65
N ASP A 158 -24.02 -12.57 3.72
CA ASP A 158 -25.46 -12.56 3.47
C ASP A 158 -25.77 -12.90 2.02
N LEU A 159 -25.01 -12.36 1.06
CA LEU A 159 -25.15 -12.74 -0.34
C LEU A 159 -24.80 -14.22 -0.57
N LEU A 160 -23.74 -14.74 0.05
CA LEU A 160 -23.39 -16.16 -0.01
C LEU A 160 -24.49 -17.06 0.59
N ASN A 161 -25.10 -16.64 1.70
CA ASN A 161 -26.25 -17.35 2.29
C ASN A 161 -27.44 -17.36 1.33
N TRP A 162 -27.77 -16.21 0.77
CA TRP A 162 -28.86 -16.07 -0.19
C TRP A 162 -28.63 -16.93 -1.44
N MET A 163 -27.40 -16.96 -1.98
CA MET A 163 -27.03 -17.82 -3.11
C MET A 163 -27.21 -19.32 -2.79
N SER A 164 -26.95 -19.74 -1.55
CA SER A 164 -27.15 -21.13 -1.11
C SER A 164 -28.62 -21.52 -1.18
N GLU A 165 -29.51 -20.65 -0.70
CA GLU A 165 -30.96 -20.83 -0.69
C GLU A 165 -31.56 -20.83 -2.10
N HIS A 166 -31.01 -20.02 -3.01
CA HIS A 166 -31.51 -19.82 -4.38
C HIS A 166 -30.70 -20.55 -5.46
N SER A 167 -29.80 -21.47 -5.06
CA SER A 167 -28.84 -22.14 -5.96
C SER A 167 -29.46 -22.81 -7.19
N LYS A 168 -30.70 -23.31 -7.10
CA LYS A 168 -31.41 -23.94 -8.24
C LYS A 168 -31.81 -22.93 -9.32
N GLU A 169 -32.21 -21.73 -8.91
CA GLU A 169 -32.67 -20.66 -9.80
C GLU A 169 -31.48 -19.99 -10.48
N LEU A 170 -30.41 -19.76 -9.71
CA LEU A 170 -29.17 -19.13 -10.18
C LEU A 170 -28.38 -20.02 -11.17
N LYS A 171 -28.60 -21.34 -11.13
CA LYS A 171 -27.80 -22.32 -11.89
C LYS A 171 -27.73 -22.05 -13.39
N GLY A 172 -28.85 -21.60 -13.97
CA GLY A 172 -28.95 -21.39 -15.42
C GLY A 172 -28.08 -20.24 -15.92
N GLU A 173 -27.91 -19.20 -15.11
CA GLU A 173 -27.27 -17.95 -15.50
C GLU A 173 -25.85 -17.81 -14.93
N TYR A 174 -25.65 -18.19 -13.67
CA TYR A 174 -24.40 -17.99 -12.94
C TYR A 174 -23.58 -19.27 -12.74
N GLY A 175 -24.04 -20.40 -13.31
CA GLY A 175 -23.37 -21.69 -13.23
C GLY A 175 -23.67 -22.46 -11.94
N ASN A 176 -22.99 -23.59 -11.77
CA ASN A 176 -23.31 -24.53 -10.69
C ASN A 176 -22.76 -24.06 -9.32
N ILE A 177 -23.66 -23.56 -8.47
CA ILE A 177 -23.36 -23.12 -7.11
C ILE A 177 -23.63 -24.28 -6.13
N THR A 178 -22.61 -24.70 -5.37
CA THR A 178 -22.76 -25.80 -4.40
C THR A 178 -22.66 -25.30 -2.96
N ASN A 179 -23.54 -25.79 -2.09
CA ASN A 179 -23.55 -25.41 -0.66
C ASN A 179 -22.25 -25.80 0.05
N ALA A 180 -21.59 -26.87 -0.40
CA ALA A 180 -20.30 -27.29 0.14
C ALA A 180 -19.20 -26.24 -0.10
N SER A 181 -19.14 -25.68 -1.30
CA SER A 181 -18.19 -24.60 -1.62
C SER A 181 -18.54 -23.30 -0.91
N ILE A 182 -19.81 -22.92 -0.85
CA ILE A 182 -20.25 -21.74 -0.07
C ILE A 182 -19.80 -21.86 1.39
N GLY A 183 -20.06 -23.02 2.02
CA GLY A 183 -19.64 -23.24 3.40
C GLY A 183 -18.12 -23.24 3.59
N ALA A 184 -17.34 -23.58 2.56
CA ALA A 184 -15.88 -23.44 2.60
C ALA A 184 -15.42 -21.98 2.54
N ILE A 185 -16.03 -21.18 1.65
CA ILE A 185 -15.76 -19.73 1.57
C ILE A 185 -16.10 -19.06 2.90
N GLN A 186 -17.27 -19.35 3.47
CA GLN A 186 -17.69 -18.79 4.75
C GLN A 186 -16.76 -19.13 5.91
N ARG A 187 -16.19 -20.36 5.95
CA ARG A 187 -15.16 -20.69 6.95
C ARG A 187 -13.88 -19.87 6.76
N GLY A 188 -13.48 -19.61 5.52
CA GLY A 188 -12.37 -18.70 5.23
C GLY A 188 -12.65 -17.29 5.74
N LEU A 189 -13.86 -16.76 5.51
CA LEU A 189 -14.26 -15.44 5.99
C LEU A 189 -14.18 -15.33 7.52
N LEU A 190 -14.62 -16.36 8.25
CA LEU A 190 -14.49 -16.39 9.72
C LEU A 190 -13.03 -16.30 10.20
N VAL A 191 -12.11 -17.01 9.55
CA VAL A 191 -10.68 -16.95 9.89
C VAL A 191 -10.13 -15.53 9.63
N LEU A 192 -10.58 -14.90 8.55
CA LEU A 192 -10.17 -13.55 8.18
C LEU A 192 -10.72 -12.50 9.15
N GLU A 193 -11.93 -12.69 9.66
CA GLU A 193 -12.54 -11.87 10.73
C GLU A 193 -11.77 -11.98 12.04
N GLU A 194 -11.38 -13.19 12.45
CA GLU A 194 -10.54 -13.40 13.64
C GLU A 194 -9.18 -12.68 13.53
N GLN A 195 -8.69 -12.46 12.31
CA GLN A 195 -7.46 -11.70 12.04
C GLN A 195 -7.66 -10.18 12.01
N GLY A 196 -8.89 -9.70 12.22
CA GLY A 196 -9.25 -8.28 12.30
C GLY A 196 -9.58 -7.64 10.95
N ALA A 197 -9.91 -8.43 9.92
CA ALA A 197 -10.24 -7.88 8.60
C ALA A 197 -11.52 -7.03 8.59
N GLU A 198 -12.44 -7.24 9.54
CA GLU A 198 -13.62 -6.38 9.75
C GLU A 198 -13.27 -4.91 10.03
N ILE A 199 -12.08 -4.63 10.55
CA ILE A 199 -11.64 -3.25 10.84
C ILE A 199 -11.18 -2.56 9.54
N PHE A 200 -10.64 -3.34 8.61
CA PHE A 200 -10.12 -2.93 7.32
C PHE A 200 -11.20 -2.94 6.22
N MET A 201 -12.10 -3.93 6.22
CA MET A 201 -13.15 -4.08 5.20
C MET A 201 -14.41 -3.33 5.59
N GLY A 202 -14.63 -2.17 4.97
CA GLY A 202 -15.81 -1.36 5.20
C GLY A 202 -15.62 0.11 4.87
N GLU A 203 -16.58 0.93 5.28
CA GLU A 203 -16.59 2.37 5.04
C GLU A 203 -16.08 3.20 6.24
N PRO A 204 -15.55 4.42 6.03
CA PRO A 204 -15.26 5.03 4.73
C PRO A 204 -14.03 4.39 4.10
N ALA A 205 -14.16 3.92 2.85
CA ALA A 205 -13.02 3.42 2.09
C ALA A 205 -12.06 4.57 1.73
N ILE A 206 -10.78 4.26 1.66
CA ILE A 206 -9.75 5.24 1.32
C ILE A 206 -9.97 5.78 -0.09
N ASN A 207 -9.98 7.10 -0.24
CA ASN A 207 -9.84 7.72 -1.55
C ASN A 207 -8.35 7.85 -1.83
N LEU A 208 -7.84 7.22 -2.89
CA LEU A 208 -6.40 7.29 -3.23
C LEU A 208 -5.89 8.73 -3.42
N ASN A 209 -6.77 9.68 -3.75
CA ASN A 209 -6.40 11.10 -3.84
C ASN A 209 -5.97 11.68 -2.48
N ASP A 210 -6.47 11.13 -1.36
CA ASP A 210 -6.08 11.56 -0.02
C ASP A 210 -4.61 11.21 0.28
N LEU A 211 -4.09 10.14 -0.33
CA LEU A 211 -2.67 9.77 -0.26
C LEU A 211 -1.79 10.64 -1.18
N MET A 212 -2.38 11.32 -2.16
CA MET A 212 -1.68 12.10 -3.17
C MET A 212 -1.68 13.62 -2.92
N ALA A 213 -1.96 14.03 -1.68
CA ALA A 213 -2.04 15.44 -1.32
C ALA A 213 -0.66 16.11 -1.14
N SER A 214 -0.64 17.43 -1.32
CA SER A 214 0.45 18.32 -0.89
C SER A 214 -0.07 19.28 0.18
N ASP A 215 0.80 19.70 1.09
CA ASP A 215 0.46 20.72 2.09
C ASP A 215 0.39 22.13 1.47
N PHE A 216 -0.04 23.12 2.26
CA PHE A 216 -0.12 24.51 1.82
C PHE A 216 1.22 25.16 1.47
N SER A 217 2.36 24.52 1.83
CA SER A 217 3.69 24.96 1.43
C SER A 217 4.12 24.40 0.06
N GLY A 218 3.29 23.55 -0.55
CA GLY A 218 3.59 22.86 -1.81
C GLY A 218 4.45 21.61 -1.63
N ARG A 219 4.69 21.17 -0.40
CA ARG A 219 5.43 19.93 -0.11
C ARG A 219 4.48 18.74 -0.15
N GLY A 220 4.91 17.64 -0.77
CA GLY A 220 4.14 16.40 -0.83
C GLY A 220 3.99 15.80 0.56
N VAL A 221 2.79 15.35 0.91
CA VAL A 221 2.53 14.72 2.21
C VAL A 221 3.24 13.37 2.27
N ILE A 222 3.92 13.10 3.39
CA ILE A 222 4.48 11.79 3.71
C ILE A 222 3.44 11.02 4.53
N ASN A 223 2.78 10.09 3.89
CA ASN A 223 1.86 9.14 4.50
C ASN A 223 2.67 8.03 5.17
N ILE A 224 2.49 7.86 6.47
CA ILE A 224 3.16 6.82 7.25
C ILE A 224 2.10 5.83 7.69
N LEU A 225 2.13 4.62 7.12
CA LEU A 225 1.26 3.52 7.49
C LEU A 225 1.95 2.71 8.60
N ASP A 226 1.40 2.76 9.82
CA ASP A 226 1.84 1.90 10.90
C ASP A 226 1.37 0.46 10.64
N VAL A 227 2.33 -0.44 10.50
CA VAL A 227 2.07 -1.87 10.31
C VAL A 227 2.72 -2.72 11.38
N THR A 228 3.28 -2.11 12.42
CA THR A 228 3.98 -2.79 13.52
C THR A 228 3.14 -3.92 14.14
N LYS A 229 1.88 -3.64 14.45
CA LYS A 229 0.95 -4.60 15.07
C LYS A 229 0.42 -5.62 14.07
N VAL A 230 -0.05 -5.14 12.91
CA VAL A 230 -0.61 -6.01 11.86
C VAL A 230 0.43 -7.03 11.40
N MET A 231 1.69 -6.64 11.30
CA MET A 231 2.76 -7.56 10.91
C MET A 231 3.00 -8.68 11.92
N GLN A 232 2.73 -8.44 13.20
CA GLN A 232 2.88 -9.43 14.25
C GLN A 232 1.65 -10.34 14.37
N THR A 233 0.44 -9.80 14.18
CA THR A 233 -0.81 -10.53 14.43
C THR A 233 -1.41 -11.14 13.17
N SER A 234 -1.27 -10.45 12.04
CA SER A 234 -2.03 -10.71 10.80
C SER A 234 -1.19 -10.41 9.54
N PRO A 235 -0.01 -11.04 9.34
CA PRO A 235 0.90 -10.70 8.24
C PRO A 235 0.27 -10.89 6.85
N LYS A 236 -0.59 -11.90 6.68
CA LYS A 236 -1.36 -12.11 5.45
C LYS A 236 -2.30 -10.95 5.13
N LEU A 237 -2.97 -10.40 6.15
CA LEU A 237 -3.85 -9.23 5.98
C LEU A 237 -3.08 -8.03 5.43
N TYR A 238 -1.87 -7.78 5.93
CA TYR A 238 -1.00 -6.73 5.41
C TYR A 238 -0.55 -6.97 3.97
N ALA A 239 -0.07 -8.18 3.65
CA ALA A 239 0.35 -8.51 2.29
C ALA A 239 -0.81 -8.30 1.30
N ASN A 240 -2.00 -8.77 1.65
CA ASN A 240 -3.20 -8.60 0.85
C ASN A 240 -3.62 -7.14 0.68
N PHE A 241 -3.54 -6.35 1.76
CA PHE A 241 -3.74 -4.90 1.70
C PHE A 241 -2.78 -4.23 0.71
N LEU A 242 -1.48 -4.55 0.78
CA LEU A 242 -0.50 -3.96 -0.12
C LEU A 242 -0.76 -4.34 -1.59
N LEU A 243 -1.15 -5.59 -1.83
CA LEU A 243 -1.50 -6.07 -3.17
C LEU A 243 -2.73 -5.37 -3.72
N TRP A 244 -3.76 -5.19 -2.89
CA TRP A 244 -4.92 -4.39 -3.22
C TRP A 244 -4.54 -2.95 -3.56
N LEU A 245 -3.80 -2.27 -2.68
CA LEU A 245 -3.38 -0.90 -2.87
C LEU A 245 -2.58 -0.72 -4.18
N LEU A 246 -1.68 -1.66 -4.48
CA LEU A 246 -0.92 -1.65 -5.72
C LEU A 246 -1.82 -1.81 -6.95
N SER A 247 -2.81 -2.68 -6.88
CA SER A 247 -3.75 -2.92 -7.98
C SER A 247 -4.60 -1.68 -8.23
N GLU A 248 -5.16 -1.10 -7.16
CA GLU A 248 -5.91 0.16 -7.21
C GLU A 248 -5.09 1.33 -7.76
N LEU A 249 -3.84 1.50 -7.30
CA LEU A 249 -2.97 2.55 -7.83
C LEU A 249 -2.70 2.36 -9.33
N PHE A 250 -2.55 1.13 -9.80
CA PHE A 250 -2.31 0.85 -11.21
C PHE A 250 -3.54 1.08 -12.09
N GLU A 251 -4.72 0.74 -11.59
CA GLU A 251 -5.97 0.94 -12.32
C GLU A 251 -6.40 2.42 -12.36
N THR A 252 -6.13 3.17 -11.28
CA THR A 252 -6.59 4.56 -11.15
C THR A 252 -5.58 5.59 -11.66
N LEU A 253 -4.28 5.31 -11.64
CA LEU A 253 -3.27 6.25 -12.10
C LEU A 253 -3.06 6.11 -13.62
N PRO A 254 -2.93 7.25 -14.34
CA PRO A 254 -2.61 7.20 -15.75
C PRO A 254 -1.20 6.66 -15.96
N GLU A 255 -1.02 5.86 -17.01
CA GLU A 255 0.31 5.47 -17.47
C GLU A 255 1.02 6.69 -18.06
N VAL A 256 2.03 7.18 -17.34
CA VAL A 256 2.84 8.34 -17.72
C VAL A 256 4.30 7.93 -17.68
N GLY A 257 4.98 8.03 -18.83
CA GLY A 257 6.40 7.69 -18.94
C GLY A 257 7.30 8.80 -18.38
N ASP A 258 7.95 9.52 -19.28
CA ASP A 258 9.15 10.33 -19.03
C ASP A 258 8.90 11.69 -18.33
N ALA A 259 8.08 11.70 -17.27
CA ALA A 259 7.73 12.89 -16.48
C ALA A 259 8.95 13.56 -15.82
N GLU A 260 8.84 14.84 -15.47
CA GLU A 260 9.93 15.57 -14.80
C GLU A 260 10.17 15.07 -13.36
N LYS A 261 9.14 14.51 -12.72
CA LYS A 261 9.17 13.89 -11.40
C LYS A 261 8.00 12.90 -11.27
N PRO A 262 8.08 11.91 -10.37
CA PRO A 262 6.98 10.99 -10.10
C PRO A 262 5.76 11.73 -9.53
N LYS A 263 4.56 11.20 -9.79
CA LYS A 263 3.30 11.73 -9.24
C LYS A 263 3.07 11.28 -7.79
N PHE A 264 3.55 10.09 -7.45
CA PHE A 264 3.42 9.45 -6.15
C PHE A 264 4.57 8.46 -5.98
N VAL A 265 5.07 8.28 -4.75
CA VAL A 265 6.13 7.31 -4.45
C VAL A 265 5.69 6.40 -3.31
N LEU A 266 5.76 5.09 -3.53
CA LEU A 266 5.49 4.07 -2.53
C LEU A 266 6.80 3.39 -2.12
N PHE A 267 7.11 3.39 -0.82
CA PHE A 267 8.22 2.61 -0.27
C PHE A 267 7.70 1.40 0.51
N PHE A 268 8.29 0.25 0.17
CA PHE A 268 8.11 -1.00 0.91
C PHE A 268 9.33 -1.23 1.80
N ASP A 269 9.17 -1.06 3.11
CA ASP A 269 10.10 -1.70 4.04
C ASP A 269 9.74 -3.19 4.10
N GLU A 270 10.76 -4.06 4.14
CA GLU A 270 10.59 -5.52 4.15
C GLU A 270 9.78 -6.09 2.96
N ALA A 271 10.10 -5.63 1.74
CA ALA A 271 9.42 -6.04 0.50
C ALA A 271 9.33 -7.57 0.25
N HIS A 272 10.17 -8.38 0.89
CA HIS A 272 10.11 -9.85 0.79
C HIS A 272 8.74 -10.42 1.19
N LEU A 273 8.06 -9.79 2.16
CA LEU A 273 6.73 -10.20 2.63
C LEU A 273 5.64 -10.08 1.57
N LEU A 274 5.79 -9.12 0.63
CA LEU A 274 4.88 -8.98 -0.50
C LEU A 274 5.00 -10.19 -1.44
N PHE A 275 6.22 -10.69 -1.66
CA PHE A 275 6.49 -11.70 -2.68
C PHE A 275 6.25 -13.14 -2.20
N GLU A 276 6.42 -13.41 -0.90
CA GLU A 276 6.17 -14.74 -0.33
C GLU A 276 4.68 -15.12 -0.34
N GLU A 277 3.79 -14.14 -0.19
CA GLU A 277 2.34 -14.35 -0.03
C GLU A 277 1.51 -13.90 -1.25
N ALA A 278 2.15 -13.42 -2.33
CA ALA A 278 1.42 -12.94 -3.50
C ALA A 278 0.84 -14.07 -4.37
N PRO A 279 -0.42 -13.93 -4.85
CA PRO A 279 -1.02 -14.88 -5.78
C PRO A 279 -0.21 -14.97 -7.07
N LYS A 280 -0.11 -16.18 -7.64
CA LYS A 280 0.56 -16.40 -8.93
C LYS A 280 0.07 -15.46 -10.04
N PRO A 281 -1.25 -15.22 -10.23
CA PRO A 281 -1.72 -14.25 -11.23
C PRO A 281 -1.18 -12.83 -11.03
N LEU A 282 -1.01 -12.37 -9.79
CA LEU A 282 -0.42 -11.06 -9.53
C LEU A 282 1.09 -11.07 -9.80
N LEU A 283 1.80 -12.14 -9.39
CA LEU A 283 3.23 -12.33 -9.65
C LEU A 283 3.57 -12.46 -11.14
N GLU A 284 2.68 -13.06 -11.92
CA GLU A 284 2.82 -13.24 -13.37
C GLU A 284 2.27 -12.04 -14.16
N GLY A 285 1.41 -11.22 -13.54
CA GLY A 285 0.78 -10.01 -14.07
C GLY A 285 1.47 -8.71 -13.62
N PRO A 286 0.74 -7.66 -13.18
CA PRO A 286 1.29 -6.33 -12.95
C PRO A 286 2.40 -6.27 -11.87
N LEU A 287 2.48 -7.24 -10.93
CA LEU A 287 3.65 -7.31 -10.03
C LEU A 287 4.95 -7.59 -10.78
N ARG A 288 4.89 -8.29 -11.91
CA ARG A 288 6.05 -8.52 -12.76
C ARG A 288 6.55 -7.23 -13.43
N SER A 289 5.68 -6.26 -13.67
CA SER A 289 6.06 -4.90 -14.09
C SER A 289 6.53 -4.01 -12.94
N TYR A 290 6.17 -4.29 -11.68
CA TYR A 290 6.74 -3.56 -10.53
C TYR A 290 8.22 -3.89 -10.27
N VAL A 291 8.73 -5.01 -10.80
CA VAL A 291 10.10 -5.51 -10.58
C VAL A 291 10.98 -5.40 -11.83
N ARG A 292 10.45 -5.00 -12.99
CA ARG A 292 11.20 -4.86 -14.25
C ARG A 292 11.34 -3.43 -14.73
#